data_AF-A0AAN6Q878-F1
#
_entry.id   AF-A0AAN6Q878-F1
#
_cell.length_a   1.000
_cell.length_b   1.000
_cell.length_c   1.000
_cell.angle_alpha   90.00
_cell.angle_beta   90.00
_cell.angle_gamma   90.00
#
_symmetry.space_group_name_H-M   'P 1'
#
loop_
_entity.id
_entity.type
_entity.pdbx_description
1 polymer ?
#
loop_
_entity_poly.entity_id
_entity_poly.type
_entity_poly.pdbx_seq_one_letter_code
_entity_poly.pdbx_strand_id
1 'polypeptide(L)'
;MTAATALLTSFLLSPLTQGAIMYPTRSVEVGGGTAVAARSESYSHPTPYDNLDTREKQAVQSGIYHAVDEEVRPLQPLCSSGNCQWQNFSSLAVCSAVADVSDLVVPDQATSSGGGSLGGAKNELTNEARLPNGLFLAGSTTTYNLNISWPQGSPSSSTTSGGGEAYGTDGRGSFLPARTSLAFSQRDGRVSSAIANFFLVYTNQTGELASDPQPADAFRAAEVLLHFCVNTYEASTSGGASTSRVVHSSTLAADNEASSNALVAVRNDASSSSPQAHRVRLHAAGVKGVYSVERGDVELLNRYLLSLFSGTYSYRYGKSGVGETATSEALGLAMFGGGPRGDDELRAVVGNLTTNVAISLTNTQVPWISSLCCCLFYFSTSFFSCHLPL
;
A
#
# COMPACT_ATOMS: atom_id res chain seq x y z
N MET A 1 -11.93 -24.52 -71.31
CA MET A 1 -11.79 -23.56 -70.20
C MET A 1 -11.70 -22.17 -70.80
N THR A 2 -12.65 -21.29 -70.47
CA THR A 2 -12.85 -19.97 -71.08
C THR A 2 -11.96 -18.92 -70.39
N ALA A 3 -11.52 -17.89 -71.11
CA ALA A 3 -10.64 -16.83 -70.59
C ALA A 3 -11.13 -16.18 -69.28
N ALA A 4 -12.44 -16.16 -69.04
CA ALA A 4 -13.06 -15.70 -67.80
C ALA A 4 -12.64 -16.52 -66.57
N THR A 5 -12.49 -17.85 -66.70
CA THR A 5 -12.04 -18.70 -65.59
C THR A 5 -10.59 -18.46 -65.19
N ALA A 6 -9.72 -18.09 -66.15
CA ALA A 6 -8.32 -17.75 -65.89
C ALA A 6 -8.16 -16.37 -65.22
N LEU A 7 -9.03 -15.41 -65.55
CA LEU A 7 -9.06 -14.10 -64.90
C LEU A 7 -9.58 -14.18 -63.46
N LEU A 8 -10.58 -15.03 -63.20
CA LEU A 8 -11.13 -15.19 -61.86
C LEU A 8 -10.15 -15.90 -60.92
N THR A 9 -9.44 -16.92 -61.41
CA THR A 9 -8.40 -17.60 -60.62
C THR A 9 -7.19 -16.71 -60.37
N SER A 10 -6.77 -15.87 -61.33
CA SER A 10 -5.65 -14.94 -61.11
C SER A 10 -6.00 -13.82 -60.11
N PHE A 11 -7.25 -13.33 -60.14
CA PHE A 11 -7.72 -12.32 -59.19
C PHE A 11 -7.84 -12.86 -57.76
N LEU A 12 -8.22 -14.14 -57.60
CA LEU A 12 -8.32 -14.79 -56.30
C LEU A 12 -6.97 -15.27 -55.74
N LEU A 13 -6.02 -15.67 -56.60
CA LEU A 13 -4.68 -16.07 -56.13
C LEU A 13 -3.82 -14.88 -55.68
N SER A 14 -4.04 -13.67 -56.22
CA SER A 14 -3.17 -12.51 -55.94
C SER A 14 -3.21 -12.04 -54.47
N PRO A 15 -4.36 -11.96 -53.78
CA PRO A 15 -4.41 -11.66 -52.35
C PRO A 15 -3.86 -12.80 -51.48
N LEU A 16 -4.06 -14.05 -51.89
CA LEU A 16 -3.58 -15.23 -51.16
C LEU A 16 -2.05 -15.32 -51.14
N THR A 17 -1.38 -15.00 -52.24
CA THR A 17 0.09 -14.97 -52.28
C THR A 17 0.66 -13.77 -51.52
N GLN A 18 -0.04 -12.64 -51.48
CA GLN A 18 0.38 -11.47 -50.69
C GLN A 18 0.15 -11.65 -49.18
N GLY A 19 -0.85 -12.43 -48.76
CA GLY A 19 -1.09 -12.76 -47.35
C GLY A 19 -0.20 -13.89 -46.80
N ALA A 20 0.41 -14.71 -47.66
CA ALA A 20 1.21 -15.86 -47.25
C ALA A 20 2.66 -15.53 -46.84
N ILE A 21 3.12 -14.31 -47.11
CA ILE A 21 4.49 -13.90 -46.75
C ILE A 21 4.48 -13.41 -45.30
N MET A 22 4.54 -14.36 -44.36
CA MET A 22 4.91 -14.07 -42.99
C MET A 22 6.42 -13.92 -42.90
N TYR A 23 6.89 -12.69 -42.76
CA TYR A 23 8.28 -12.46 -42.38
C TYR A 23 8.42 -12.82 -40.90
N PRO A 24 9.30 -13.77 -40.53
CA PRO A 24 9.56 -14.03 -39.12
C PRO A 24 10.13 -12.76 -38.49
N THR A 25 9.37 -12.17 -37.58
CA THR A 25 9.87 -11.06 -36.77
C THR A 25 10.88 -11.62 -35.80
N ARG A 26 12.15 -11.25 -35.98
CA ARG A 26 13.22 -11.52 -35.02
C ARG A 26 13.51 -10.27 -34.23
N SER A 27 13.57 -10.39 -32.91
CA SER A 27 14.07 -9.31 -32.06
C SER A 27 15.56 -9.13 -32.36
N VAL A 28 15.95 -7.92 -32.78
CA VAL A 28 17.36 -7.56 -33.02
C VAL A 28 17.72 -6.49 -32.01
N GLU A 29 18.88 -6.65 -31.38
CA GLU A 29 19.43 -5.64 -30.47
C GLU A 29 19.70 -4.35 -31.26
N VAL A 30 19.03 -3.27 -30.87
CA VAL A 30 19.27 -1.95 -31.45
C VAL A 30 20.45 -1.34 -30.71
N GLY A 31 21.63 -1.35 -31.33
CA GLY A 31 22.79 -0.65 -30.81
C GLY A 31 22.46 0.84 -30.63
N GLY A 32 22.40 1.31 -29.38
CA GLY A 32 22.10 2.71 -29.04
C GLY A 32 20.71 2.95 -28.44
N GLY A 33 19.88 1.93 -28.24
CA GLY A 33 18.62 2.08 -27.50
C GLY A 33 18.82 2.20 -25.98
N THR A 34 17.88 2.86 -25.29
CA THR A 34 17.81 2.87 -23.82
C THR A 34 16.56 2.13 -23.36
N ALA A 35 16.74 1.25 -22.38
CA ALA A 35 15.69 0.47 -21.73
C ALA A 35 15.83 0.61 -20.22
N VAL A 36 14.91 1.32 -19.57
CA VAL A 36 14.97 1.65 -18.15
C VAL A 36 13.73 1.14 -17.44
N ALA A 37 13.94 0.40 -16.35
CA ALA A 37 12.88 0.00 -15.43
C ALA A 37 13.17 0.62 -14.07
N ALA A 38 12.12 1.12 -13.44
CA ALA A 38 12.19 1.79 -12.16
C ALA A 38 12.38 0.73 -11.05
N ARG A 39 13.45 0.86 -10.22
CA ARG A 39 13.71 -0.02 -9.07
C ARG A 39 14.27 0.77 -7.90
N SER A 40 13.79 0.48 -6.69
CA SER A 40 14.30 1.01 -5.43
C SER A 40 14.89 -0.10 -4.56
N GLU A 41 16.05 0.17 -3.95
CA GLU A 41 16.68 -0.69 -2.93
C GLU A 41 16.67 -0.02 -1.54
N SER A 42 16.31 1.26 -1.47
CA SER A 42 16.33 2.00 -0.22
C SER A 42 15.26 3.08 -0.13
N TYR A 43 14.72 3.24 1.06
CA TYR A 43 13.87 4.37 1.43
C TYR A 43 14.67 5.35 2.27
N SER A 44 14.92 6.53 1.71
CA SER A 44 15.61 7.63 2.38
C SER A 44 15.19 8.98 1.79
N HIS A 45 15.07 10.00 2.61
CA HIS A 45 14.85 11.38 2.19
C HIS A 45 16.18 12.09 1.95
N PRO A 46 16.27 13.02 0.99
CA PRO A 46 17.44 13.89 0.85
C PRO A 46 17.60 14.75 2.11
N THR A 47 18.75 14.79 2.78
CA THR A 47 18.91 15.69 3.94
C THR A 47 19.17 17.14 3.49
N PRO A 48 18.70 18.18 4.21
CA PRO A 48 17.90 18.15 5.45
C PRO A 48 16.38 18.35 5.20
N TYR A 49 15.52 17.60 5.91
CA TYR A 49 14.08 17.88 5.98
C TYR A 49 13.51 17.64 7.37
N ASP A 50 12.63 18.55 7.81
CA ASP A 50 11.82 18.43 9.03
C ASP A 50 10.42 17.85 8.75
N ASN A 51 10.10 17.57 7.48
CA ASN A 51 8.76 17.21 7.01
C ASN A 51 8.83 16.20 5.85
N LEU A 52 7.75 15.40 5.71
CA LEU A 52 7.57 14.48 4.60
C LEU A 52 7.62 15.21 3.24
N ASP A 53 8.25 14.60 2.24
CA ASP A 53 8.42 15.18 0.89
C ASP A 53 7.07 15.47 0.23
N THR A 54 6.99 16.57 -0.53
CA THR A 54 5.76 16.99 -1.20
C THR A 54 5.26 15.93 -2.19
N ARG A 55 6.15 15.18 -2.85
CA ARG A 55 5.78 14.12 -3.80
C ARG A 55 5.11 12.96 -3.07
N GLU A 56 5.61 12.58 -1.90
CA GLU A 56 5.02 11.52 -1.09
C GLU A 56 3.67 11.95 -0.54
N LYS A 57 3.55 13.18 -0.04
CA LYS A 57 2.25 13.76 0.36
C LYS A 57 1.26 13.69 -0.81
N GLN A 58 1.69 14.12 -1.99
CA GLN A 58 0.86 14.06 -3.20
C GLN A 58 0.50 12.63 -3.58
N ALA A 59 1.41 11.66 -3.45
CA ALA A 59 1.12 10.26 -3.72
C ALA A 59 0.11 9.67 -2.76
N VAL A 60 0.21 9.98 -1.46
CA VAL A 60 -0.80 9.54 -0.48
C VAL A 60 -2.16 10.12 -0.82
N GLN A 61 -2.24 11.43 -1.10
CA GLN A 61 -3.49 12.09 -1.49
C GLN A 61 -4.04 11.50 -2.79
N SER A 62 -3.18 11.30 -3.79
CA SER A 62 -3.57 10.69 -5.07
C SER A 62 -4.11 9.28 -4.88
N GLY A 63 -3.57 8.49 -3.95
CA GLY A 63 -4.08 7.16 -3.63
C GLY A 63 -5.41 7.19 -2.89
N ILE A 64 -5.61 8.13 -1.96
CA ILE A 64 -6.87 8.30 -1.22
C ILE A 64 -8.02 8.71 -2.16
N TYR A 65 -7.74 9.60 -3.10
CA TYR A 65 -8.74 10.11 -4.04
C TYR A 65 -8.79 9.35 -5.37
N HIS A 66 -8.03 8.25 -5.50
CA HIS A 66 -8.16 7.37 -6.67
C HIS A 66 -9.49 6.64 -6.61
N ALA A 67 -10.08 6.35 -7.78
CA ALA A 67 -11.28 5.55 -7.85
C ALA A 67 -11.02 4.15 -7.27
N VAL A 68 -11.90 3.65 -6.42
CA VAL A 68 -11.69 2.38 -5.69
C VAL A 68 -11.92 1.15 -6.57
N ASP A 69 -12.55 1.33 -7.73
CA ASP A 69 -12.74 0.35 -8.79
C ASP A 69 -11.63 0.40 -9.86
N GLU A 70 -10.73 1.38 -9.79
CA GLU A 70 -9.55 1.48 -10.63
C GLU A 70 -8.29 1.15 -9.82
N GLU A 71 -7.38 0.38 -10.44
CA GLU A 71 -6.08 0.06 -9.84
C GLU A 71 -5.06 1.11 -10.27
N VAL A 72 -4.36 1.70 -9.29
CA VAL A 72 -3.17 2.52 -9.58
C VAL A 72 -2.12 1.62 -10.20
N ARG A 73 -1.75 1.88 -11.46
CA ARG A 73 -0.76 1.07 -12.15
C ARG A 73 0.66 1.32 -11.59
N PRO A 74 1.49 0.27 -11.47
CA PRO A 74 2.92 0.45 -11.20
C PRO A 74 3.59 1.32 -12.26
N LEU A 75 4.73 1.93 -11.91
CA LEU A 75 5.57 2.67 -12.86
C LEU A 75 5.88 1.81 -14.10
N GLN A 76 5.59 2.39 -15.26
CA GLN A 76 5.82 1.75 -16.55
C GLN A 76 7.29 1.93 -16.96
N PRO A 77 7.92 0.90 -17.55
CA PRO A 77 9.29 1.02 -18.02
C PRO A 77 9.38 1.92 -19.27
N LEU A 78 10.55 2.51 -19.48
CA LEU A 78 10.87 3.33 -20.63
C LEU A 78 11.69 2.51 -21.64
N CYS A 79 11.25 2.49 -22.89
CA CYS A 79 11.89 1.73 -23.97
C CYS A 79 11.97 2.58 -25.24
N SER A 80 13.18 2.91 -25.68
CA SER A 80 13.36 3.75 -26.88
C SER A 80 13.10 3.01 -28.20
N SER A 81 13.24 1.68 -28.23
CA SER A 81 13.06 0.85 -29.43
C SER A 81 11.59 0.46 -29.69
N GLY A 82 10.70 0.71 -28.73
CA GLY A 82 9.31 0.23 -28.74
C GLY A 82 9.14 -1.27 -28.47
N ASN A 83 10.22 -2.04 -28.40
CA ASN A 83 10.20 -3.46 -28.02
C ASN A 83 11.34 -3.76 -27.05
N CYS A 84 11.00 -3.90 -25.77
CA CYS A 84 11.96 -4.19 -24.69
C CYS A 84 11.39 -5.27 -23.77
N GLN A 85 12.25 -6.16 -23.29
CA GLN A 85 11.89 -7.15 -22.29
C GLN A 85 12.90 -7.08 -21.16
N TRP A 86 12.40 -6.97 -19.93
CA TRP A 86 13.23 -7.01 -18.74
C TRP A 86 13.11 -8.39 -18.11
N GLN A 87 14.20 -8.87 -17.53
CA GLN A 87 14.10 -9.99 -16.60
C GLN A 87 13.31 -9.53 -15.37
N ASN A 88 12.62 -10.48 -14.73
CA ASN A 88 11.92 -10.19 -13.49
C ASN A 88 12.88 -9.57 -12.47
N PHE A 89 12.51 -8.44 -11.89
CA PHE A 89 13.34 -7.71 -10.95
C PHE A 89 12.57 -7.37 -9.68
N SER A 90 13.27 -7.33 -8.56
CA SER A 90 12.67 -7.09 -7.24
C SER A 90 12.98 -5.67 -6.75
N SER A 91 11.97 -4.94 -6.32
CA SER A 91 12.08 -3.57 -5.78
C SER A 91 11.49 -3.49 -4.38
N LEU A 92 12.09 -2.65 -3.53
CA LEU A 92 11.44 -2.16 -2.33
C LEU A 92 10.14 -1.46 -2.73
N ALA A 93 9.09 -1.73 -1.97
CA ALA A 93 7.77 -1.18 -2.18
C ALA A 93 7.06 -0.97 -0.84
N VAL A 94 5.96 -0.23 -0.89
CA VAL A 94 4.96 -0.15 0.18
C VAL A 94 3.82 -1.08 -0.19
N CYS A 95 3.40 -1.92 0.76
CA CYS A 95 2.26 -2.81 0.65
C CYS A 95 1.22 -2.47 1.72
N SER A 96 -0.04 -2.79 1.41
CA SER A 96 -1.15 -2.78 2.36
C SER A 96 -1.54 -4.21 2.72
N ALA A 97 -2.00 -4.40 3.96
CA ALA A 97 -2.69 -5.60 4.38
C ALA A 97 -3.93 -5.18 5.16
N VAL A 98 -5.06 -5.84 4.90
CA VAL A 98 -6.32 -5.61 5.61
C VAL A 98 -6.73 -6.91 6.27
N ALA A 99 -7.04 -6.85 7.56
CA ALA A 99 -7.54 -7.98 8.33
C ALA A 99 -8.93 -7.65 8.87
N ASP A 100 -9.82 -8.63 8.82
CA ASP A 100 -11.10 -8.56 9.52
C ASP A 100 -10.88 -8.82 11.01
N VAL A 101 -11.37 -7.89 11.83
CA VAL A 101 -11.33 -7.97 13.31
C VAL A 101 -12.72 -7.76 13.89
N SER A 102 -13.76 -8.00 13.09
CA SER A 102 -15.17 -7.84 13.49
C SER A 102 -15.56 -8.79 14.63
N ASP A 103 -14.90 -9.94 14.76
CA ASP A 103 -15.09 -10.90 15.85
C ASP A 103 -14.64 -10.35 17.21
N LEU A 104 -13.80 -9.32 17.21
CA LEU A 104 -13.33 -8.64 18.41
C LEU A 104 -14.21 -7.46 18.83
N VAL A 105 -15.23 -7.12 18.04
CA VAL A 105 -16.12 -6.00 18.33
C VAL A 105 -17.09 -6.39 19.43
N VAL A 106 -17.06 -5.63 20.52
CA VAL A 106 -18.02 -5.76 21.62
C VAL A 106 -19.06 -4.65 21.48
N PRO A 107 -20.32 -4.97 21.16
CA PRO A 107 -21.39 -3.99 21.18
C PRO A 107 -21.72 -3.62 22.63
N ASP A 108 -21.70 -2.33 22.92
CA ASP A 108 -22.14 -1.75 24.17
C ASP A 108 -23.45 -0.97 23.91
N GLN A 109 -24.52 -1.37 24.60
CA GLN A 109 -25.75 -0.60 24.58
C GLN A 109 -25.59 0.58 25.54
N ALA A 110 -24.94 1.64 25.04
CA ALA A 110 -24.94 2.91 25.73
C ALA A 110 -26.36 3.47 25.74
N THR A 111 -27.09 3.26 26.84
CA THR A 111 -28.27 4.07 27.13
C THR A 111 -27.78 5.49 27.33
N SER A 112 -28.04 6.37 26.37
CA SER A 112 -27.55 7.75 26.32
C SER A 112 -28.15 8.58 27.45
N SER A 113 -27.67 8.42 28.68
CA SER A 113 -28.07 9.25 29.81
C SER A 113 -27.25 10.54 29.94
N GLY A 114 -26.36 10.87 28.98
CA GLY A 114 -25.63 12.15 29.09
C GLY A 114 -24.58 12.56 28.05
N GLY A 115 -24.42 11.89 26.89
CA GLY A 115 -23.32 12.17 25.96
C GLY A 115 -23.74 12.80 24.64
N GLY A 116 -23.21 13.99 24.33
CA GLY A 116 -23.17 14.70 23.04
C GLY A 116 -24.13 14.26 21.93
N SER A 117 -25.10 15.13 21.61
CA SER A 117 -25.94 14.98 20.42
C SER A 117 -25.08 14.87 19.16
N LEU A 118 -25.07 13.69 18.54
CA LEU A 118 -24.71 13.51 17.14
C LEU A 118 -25.76 14.23 16.29
N GLY A 119 -25.58 15.55 16.10
CA GLY A 119 -26.32 16.35 15.13
C GLY A 119 -27.86 16.20 15.16
N GLY A 120 -28.54 16.60 16.24
CA GLY A 120 -29.95 17.00 16.19
C GLY A 120 -31.02 15.90 16.22
N ALA A 121 -30.69 14.60 16.12
CA ALA A 121 -31.68 13.53 16.27
C ALA A 121 -31.97 13.24 17.76
N LYS A 122 -32.95 13.94 18.35
CA LYS A 122 -33.23 13.87 19.80
C LYS A 122 -33.71 12.51 20.33
N ASN A 123 -34.00 11.52 19.47
CA ASN A 123 -34.58 10.23 19.88
C ASN A 123 -33.95 9.02 19.18
N GLU A 124 -32.78 9.15 18.57
CA GLU A 124 -32.15 8.03 17.86
C GLU A 124 -31.31 7.19 18.84
N LEU A 125 -31.59 5.89 18.92
CA LEU A 125 -30.82 4.94 19.72
C LEU A 125 -29.40 4.87 19.13
N THR A 126 -28.44 5.44 19.86
CA THR A 126 -27.03 5.34 19.51
C THR A 126 -26.49 4.07 20.14
N ASN A 127 -25.94 3.19 19.33
CA ASN A 127 -25.21 2.03 19.81
C ASN A 127 -23.71 2.35 19.78
N GLU A 128 -22.98 1.80 20.73
CA GLU A 128 -21.53 1.93 20.76
C GLU A 128 -20.89 0.58 20.46
N ALA A 129 -19.85 0.56 19.64
CA ALA A 129 -19.07 -0.63 19.33
C ALA A 129 -17.63 -0.38 19.73
N ARG A 130 -17.03 -1.28 20.52
CA ARG A 130 -15.67 -1.14 21.05
C ARG A 130 -14.77 -2.29 20.63
N LEU A 131 -13.51 -1.97 20.34
CA LEU A 131 -12.43 -2.93 20.15
C LEU A 131 -11.60 -3.10 21.44
N PRO A 132 -10.87 -4.21 21.62
CA PRO A 132 -10.06 -4.47 22.81
C PRO A 132 -8.96 -3.43 23.08
N ASN A 133 -8.55 -2.68 22.06
CA ASN A 133 -7.57 -1.59 22.15
C ASN A 133 -8.20 -0.23 22.55
N GLY A 134 -9.49 -0.20 22.91
CA GLY A 134 -10.20 0.99 23.36
C GLY A 134 -10.73 1.88 22.24
N LEU A 135 -10.50 1.52 20.97
CA LEU A 135 -11.10 2.21 19.83
C LEU A 135 -12.59 1.89 19.76
N PHE A 136 -13.40 2.88 19.38
CA PHE A 136 -14.85 2.71 19.38
C PHE A 136 -15.54 3.49 18.28
N LEU A 137 -16.76 3.09 17.93
CA LEU A 137 -17.68 3.85 17.10
C LEU A 137 -18.98 4.03 17.87
N ALA A 138 -19.40 5.27 18.10
CA ALA A 138 -20.73 5.59 18.55
C ALA A 138 -21.56 6.04 17.33
N GLY A 139 -22.62 5.30 17.01
CA GLY A 139 -23.43 5.59 15.84
C GLY A 139 -24.79 4.92 15.90
N SER A 140 -25.73 5.42 15.09
CA SER A 140 -27.00 4.76 14.91
C SER A 140 -26.87 3.60 13.91
N THR A 141 -27.57 2.49 14.14
CA THR A 141 -27.71 1.41 13.16
C THR A 141 -28.65 1.77 12.01
N THR A 142 -29.19 2.98 11.99
CA THR A 142 -29.97 3.53 10.86
C THR A 142 -29.12 4.40 9.95
N THR A 143 -27.87 4.69 10.34
CA THR A 143 -26.95 5.53 9.57
C THR A 143 -25.69 4.76 9.23
N TYR A 144 -25.11 5.03 8.07
CA TYR A 144 -23.77 4.55 7.75
C TYR A 144 -22.73 5.41 8.44
N ASN A 145 -22.09 4.87 9.47
CA ASN A 145 -21.05 5.53 10.23
C ASN A 145 -19.73 4.79 10.06
N LEU A 146 -18.64 5.54 10.11
CA LEU A 146 -17.26 5.05 10.05
C LEU A 146 -16.45 5.86 11.04
N ASN A 147 -15.57 5.21 11.78
CA ASN A 147 -14.50 5.83 12.54
C ASN A 147 -13.17 5.21 12.11
N ILE A 148 -12.23 6.05 11.71
CA ILE A 148 -10.85 5.69 11.41
C ILE A 148 -9.98 6.21 12.55
N SER A 149 -9.31 5.30 13.24
CA SER A 149 -8.51 5.65 14.40
C SER A 149 -7.36 4.68 14.61
N TRP A 150 -6.38 5.08 15.38
CA TRP A 150 -5.30 4.21 15.83
C TRP A 150 -5.16 4.36 17.34
N PRO A 151 -4.69 3.32 18.03
CA PRO A 151 -4.45 3.40 19.45
C PRO A 151 -3.34 4.42 19.69
N GLN A 152 -3.70 5.57 20.24
CA GLN A 152 -2.73 6.46 20.86
C GLN A 152 -2.20 5.68 22.05
N GLY A 153 -0.93 5.28 22.02
CA GLY A 153 -0.30 4.58 23.13
C GLY A 153 -0.67 5.31 24.41
N SER A 154 -1.29 4.60 25.36
CA SER A 154 -1.76 5.19 26.61
C SER A 154 -0.66 6.11 27.15
N PRO A 155 -0.90 7.41 27.34
CA PRO A 155 0.08 8.32 27.94
C PRO A 155 0.31 8.01 29.44
N SER A 156 0.11 6.76 29.85
CA SER A 156 0.39 6.24 31.19
C SER A 156 1.88 5.97 31.36
N SER A 157 2.66 7.04 31.39
CA SER A 157 3.67 7.19 32.42
C SER A 157 3.74 8.66 32.76
N SER A 158 3.30 8.99 33.97
CA SER A 158 3.62 10.21 34.70
C SER A 158 4.99 10.78 34.33
N THR A 159 5.02 11.71 33.38
CA THR A 159 6.17 12.59 33.19
C THR A 159 6.12 13.58 34.34
N THR A 160 6.82 13.19 35.41
CA THR A 160 7.39 14.14 36.36
C THR A 160 8.00 15.27 35.54
N SER A 161 7.47 16.46 35.72
CA SER A 161 7.87 17.71 35.10
C SER A 161 9.38 17.93 35.23
N GLY A 162 10.14 17.59 34.18
CA GLY A 162 11.56 17.86 34.04
C GLY A 162 11.92 17.75 32.57
N GLY A 163 12.22 18.90 31.95
CA GLY A 163 12.25 19.08 30.50
C GLY A 163 13.27 18.20 29.79
N GLY A 164 12.79 17.56 28.73
CA GLY A 164 13.54 16.70 27.83
C GLY A 164 12.56 15.70 27.23
N GLU A 165 12.06 15.99 26.03
CA GLU A 165 11.26 15.05 25.24
C GLU A 165 12.13 13.85 24.85
N ALA A 166 12.36 12.96 25.81
CA ALA A 166 12.94 11.65 25.58
C ALA A 166 11.84 10.79 24.97
N TYR A 167 11.74 10.81 23.64
CA TYR A 167 11.08 9.75 22.89
C TYR A 167 11.70 8.43 23.37
N GLY A 168 10.91 7.61 24.08
CA GLY A 168 11.37 6.39 24.70
C GLY A 168 12.03 5.50 23.65
N THR A 169 13.35 5.45 23.65
CA THR A 169 14.15 4.56 22.83
C THR A 169 14.07 3.16 23.43
N ASP A 170 12.88 2.58 23.40
CA ASP A 170 12.72 1.16 23.60
C ASP A 170 13.45 0.48 22.44
N GLY A 171 14.72 0.11 22.65
CA GLY A 171 15.65 -0.46 21.67
C GLY A 171 15.25 -1.83 21.11
N ARG A 172 13.95 -2.12 21.02
CA ARG A 172 13.37 -3.32 20.42
C ARG A 172 12.91 -2.94 19.01
N GLY A 173 13.61 -3.43 18.00
CA GLY A 173 13.54 -3.02 16.59
C GLY A 173 12.26 -3.25 15.80
N SER A 174 11.10 -2.88 16.34
CA SER A 174 9.95 -2.52 15.50
C SER A 174 10.10 -1.05 15.11
N PHE A 175 9.87 -0.69 13.84
CA PHE A 175 9.97 0.71 13.43
C PHE A 175 8.95 1.57 14.19
N LEU A 176 7.73 1.08 14.39
CA LEU A 176 6.56 1.79 14.96
C LEU A 176 5.62 0.78 15.67
N PRO A 177 4.52 1.17 16.38
CA PRO A 177 3.92 0.37 17.46
C PRO A 177 3.03 -0.77 16.94
N ALA A 178 3.61 -1.76 16.28
CA ALA A 178 2.93 -3.00 15.95
C ALA A 178 2.54 -3.83 17.19
N ARG A 179 2.87 -3.36 18.40
CA ARG A 179 2.39 -3.93 19.67
C ARG A 179 0.89 -3.79 19.86
N THR A 180 0.24 -2.90 19.11
CA THR A 180 -1.19 -2.66 19.21
C THR A 180 -2.00 -3.35 18.10
N SER A 181 -1.35 -4.18 17.29
CA SER A 181 -2.05 -4.96 16.29
C SER A 181 -2.95 -6.01 16.94
N LEU A 182 -4.16 -6.18 16.41
CA LEU A 182 -5.12 -7.18 16.88
C LEU A 182 -5.06 -8.44 16.03
N ALA A 183 -4.85 -8.30 14.71
CA ALA A 183 -4.82 -9.41 13.76
C ALA A 183 -3.41 -9.85 13.36
N PHE A 184 -2.45 -8.93 13.30
CA PHE A 184 -1.10 -9.23 12.81
C PHE A 184 -0.17 -9.58 13.98
N SER A 185 0.30 -10.84 13.99
CA SER A 185 1.19 -11.31 15.06
C SER A 185 2.58 -10.66 14.98
N GLN A 186 3.28 -10.55 16.11
CA GLN A 186 4.67 -10.04 16.15
C GLN A 186 5.67 -10.87 15.33
N ARG A 187 5.30 -12.10 14.95
CA ARG A 187 6.12 -12.98 14.10
C ARG A 187 5.86 -12.76 12.61
N ASP A 188 4.85 -11.97 12.26
CA ASP A 188 4.61 -11.59 10.88
C ASP A 188 5.69 -10.57 10.46
N GLY A 189 6.41 -10.86 9.37
CA GLY A 189 7.38 -9.92 8.80
C GLY A 189 6.77 -8.54 8.55
N ARG A 190 5.48 -8.48 8.20
CA ARG A 190 4.75 -7.23 7.98
C ARG A 190 4.77 -6.30 9.19
N VAL A 191 4.68 -6.86 10.39
CA VAL A 191 4.75 -6.11 11.65
C VAL A 191 6.15 -5.53 11.84
N SER A 192 7.19 -6.29 11.49
CA SER A 192 8.57 -5.83 11.61
C SER A 192 8.94 -4.73 10.62
N SER A 193 8.24 -4.63 9.49
CA SER A 193 8.42 -3.59 8.47
C SER A 193 7.26 -2.57 8.42
N ALA A 194 6.46 -2.50 9.49
CA ALA A 194 5.28 -1.65 9.56
C ALA A 194 5.61 -0.15 9.47
N ILE A 195 4.83 0.55 8.64
CA ILE A 195 4.85 2.01 8.47
C ILE A 195 3.68 2.62 9.23
N ALA A 196 2.46 2.09 9.09
CA ALA A 196 1.29 2.61 9.79
C ALA A 196 0.31 1.48 10.09
N ASN A 197 -0.28 1.52 11.28
CA ASN A 197 -1.34 0.61 11.71
C ASN A 197 -2.52 1.43 12.24
N PHE A 198 -3.69 1.27 11.61
CA PHE A 198 -4.92 1.93 12.01
C PHE A 198 -6.12 1.01 11.81
N PHE A 199 -7.21 1.35 12.46
CA PHE A 199 -8.43 0.56 12.56
C PHE A 199 -9.60 1.37 12.01
N LEU A 200 -10.49 0.64 11.35
CA LEU A 200 -11.78 1.14 10.92
C LEU A 200 -12.82 0.40 11.72
N VAL A 201 -13.71 1.14 12.37
CA VAL A 201 -14.95 0.59 12.94
C VAL A 201 -16.07 1.24 12.15
N TYR A 202 -16.96 0.44 11.58
CA TYR A 202 -18.04 0.93 10.72
C TYR A 202 -19.34 0.15 10.90
N THR A 203 -20.45 0.77 10.52
CA THR A 203 -21.75 0.10 10.46
C THR A 203 -21.94 -0.55 9.09
N ASN A 204 -22.33 -1.82 9.07
CA ASN A 204 -22.51 -2.60 7.83
C ASN A 204 -23.98 -2.68 7.37
N GLN A 205 -24.94 -2.38 8.25
CA GLN A 205 -26.36 -2.42 7.92
C GLN A 205 -27.06 -1.16 8.40
N THR A 206 -27.99 -0.64 7.58
CA THR A 206 -28.98 0.34 8.02
C THR A 206 -30.31 -0.36 8.27
N GLY A 207 -30.97 -0.07 9.40
CA GLY A 207 -32.15 -0.75 9.94
C GLY A 207 -33.42 -0.86 9.07
N GLU A 208 -33.39 -0.51 7.79
CA GLU A 208 -34.48 -0.78 6.85
C GLU A 208 -34.50 -2.24 6.34
N LEU A 209 -33.38 -2.98 6.44
CA LEU A 209 -33.25 -4.32 5.86
C LEU A 209 -33.25 -5.48 6.88
N ALA A 210 -33.12 -5.20 8.17
CA ALA A 210 -33.09 -6.23 9.21
C ALA A 210 -34.34 -6.12 10.09
N SER A 211 -35.16 -7.18 10.08
CA SER A 211 -36.37 -7.29 10.90
C SER A 211 -36.08 -7.46 12.39
N ASP A 212 -34.84 -7.81 12.77
CA ASP A 212 -34.32 -7.81 14.15
C ASP A 212 -32.78 -7.94 14.15
N PRO A 213 -32.00 -6.90 13.80
CA PRO A 213 -30.55 -7.01 13.78
C PRO A 213 -30.03 -7.13 15.21
N GLN A 214 -29.37 -8.25 15.53
CA GLN A 214 -28.57 -8.28 16.75
C GLN A 214 -27.53 -7.15 16.66
N PRO A 215 -27.34 -6.36 17.74
CA PRO A 215 -26.38 -5.25 17.74
C PRO A 215 -24.96 -5.67 17.31
N ALA A 216 -24.59 -6.93 17.54
CA ALA A 216 -23.30 -7.50 17.16
C ALA A 216 -23.07 -7.57 15.64
N ASP A 217 -24.13 -7.74 14.83
CA ASP A 217 -23.99 -7.86 13.36
C ASP A 217 -24.00 -6.51 12.64
N ALA A 218 -24.43 -5.46 13.33
CA ALA A 218 -24.56 -4.12 12.78
C ALA A 218 -23.20 -3.41 12.64
N PHE A 219 -22.23 -3.79 13.47
CA PHE A 219 -20.89 -3.21 13.49
C PHE A 219 -19.85 -4.19 12.95
N ARG A 220 -18.92 -3.65 12.19
CA ARG A 220 -17.78 -4.37 11.62
C ARG A 220 -16.52 -3.59 11.89
N ALA A 221 -15.40 -4.29 11.89
CA ALA A 221 -14.12 -3.67 12.09
C ALA A 221 -13.04 -4.29 11.20
N ALA A 222 -12.15 -3.44 10.69
CA ALA A 222 -11.00 -3.84 9.91
C ALA A 222 -9.73 -3.21 10.47
N GLU A 223 -8.65 -3.97 10.53
CA GLU A 223 -7.31 -3.48 10.80
C GLU A 223 -6.55 -3.32 9.48
N VAL A 224 -5.93 -2.16 9.28
CA VAL A 224 -5.12 -1.86 8.10
C VAL A 224 -3.67 -1.65 8.50
N LEU A 225 -2.78 -2.41 7.85
CA LEU A 225 -1.34 -2.34 8.04
C LEU A 225 -0.63 -1.94 6.74
N LEU A 226 -0.12 -0.71 6.70
CA LEU A 226 0.84 -0.28 5.69
C LEU A 226 2.25 -0.68 6.14
N HIS A 227 3.01 -1.34 5.27
CA HIS A 227 4.32 -1.89 5.61
C HIS A 227 5.24 -1.91 4.38
N PHE A 228 6.56 -1.96 4.60
CA PHE A 228 7.51 -2.20 3.52
C PHE A 228 7.50 -3.68 3.12
N CYS A 229 7.54 -3.91 1.82
CA CYS A 229 7.58 -5.23 1.20
C CYS A 229 8.56 -5.21 0.01
N VAL A 230 8.78 -6.39 -0.58
CA VAL A 230 9.55 -6.52 -1.82
C VAL A 230 8.64 -7.09 -2.90
N ASN A 231 8.39 -6.28 -3.92
CA ASN A 231 7.63 -6.71 -5.09
C ASN A 231 8.58 -7.14 -6.19
N THR A 232 8.29 -8.27 -6.82
CA THR A 232 8.92 -8.72 -8.05
C THR A 232 8.04 -8.34 -9.22
N TYR A 233 8.62 -7.62 -10.17
CA TYR A 233 7.93 -7.06 -11.32
C TYR A 233 8.29 -7.84 -12.57
N GLU A 234 7.28 -8.08 -13.40
CA GLU A 234 7.44 -8.44 -14.79
C GLU A 234 7.12 -7.19 -15.62
N ALA A 235 8.10 -6.75 -16.41
CA ALA A 235 8.00 -5.55 -17.21
C ALA A 235 8.32 -5.87 -18.67
N SER A 236 7.53 -5.32 -19.59
CA SER A 236 7.76 -5.45 -21.03
C SER A 236 7.19 -4.26 -21.79
N THR A 237 7.79 -3.95 -22.92
CA THR A 237 7.26 -3.00 -23.91
C THR A 237 7.14 -3.73 -25.22
N SER A 238 5.96 -3.70 -25.83
CA SER A 238 5.71 -4.31 -27.15
C SER A 238 4.93 -3.33 -28.02
N GLY A 239 5.45 -3.05 -29.22
CA GLY A 239 4.83 -2.08 -30.13
C GLY A 239 4.68 -0.67 -29.54
N GLY A 240 5.59 -0.27 -28.64
CA GLY A 240 5.54 1.00 -27.93
C GLY A 240 4.61 1.04 -26.71
N ALA A 241 3.84 -0.02 -26.46
CA ALA A 241 3.00 -0.14 -25.26
C ALA A 241 3.79 -0.78 -24.12
N SER A 242 4.07 -0.02 -23.07
CA SER A 242 4.71 -0.51 -21.84
C SER A 242 3.68 -1.12 -20.89
N THR A 243 4.08 -2.23 -20.28
CA THR A 243 3.35 -2.95 -19.24
C THR A 243 4.29 -3.28 -18.09
N SER A 244 3.78 -3.17 -16.88
CA SER A 244 4.46 -3.53 -15.63
C SER A 244 3.42 -4.10 -14.69
N ARG A 245 3.68 -5.29 -14.15
CA ARG A 245 2.81 -5.95 -13.18
C ARG A 245 3.62 -6.59 -12.06
N VAL A 246 3.06 -6.61 -10.86
CA VAL A 246 3.62 -7.37 -9.74
C VAL A 246 3.30 -8.85 -9.96
N VAL A 247 4.31 -9.70 -10.04
CA VAL A 247 4.16 -11.16 -10.16
C VAL A 247 4.36 -11.89 -8.84
N HIS A 248 5.03 -11.25 -7.88
CA HIS A 248 5.23 -11.79 -6.55
C HIS A 248 5.44 -10.66 -5.55
N SER A 249 4.97 -10.84 -4.31
CA SER A 249 5.23 -9.93 -3.20
C SER A 249 5.73 -10.73 -2.01
N SER A 250 6.82 -10.29 -1.42
CA SER A 250 7.44 -10.90 -0.25
C SER A 250 7.43 -9.93 0.93
N THR A 251 7.07 -10.44 2.10
CA THR A 251 7.19 -9.67 3.34
C THR A 251 8.66 -9.52 3.72
N LEU A 252 8.99 -8.39 4.31
CA LEU A 252 10.33 -8.11 4.82
C LEU A 252 10.41 -8.50 6.28
N ALA A 253 11.47 -9.18 6.67
CA ALA A 253 11.84 -9.33 8.07
C ALA A 253 13.04 -8.41 8.34
N ALA A 254 13.01 -7.72 9.49
CA ALA A 254 14.22 -7.09 10.00
C ALA A 254 15.26 -8.17 10.33
N ASP A 255 16.50 -7.94 9.91
CA ASP A 255 17.59 -8.88 10.13
C ASP A 255 17.80 -9.15 11.63
N ASN A 256 17.52 -10.39 12.03
CA ASN A 256 17.97 -10.95 13.30
C ASN A 256 19.17 -11.82 12.99
N GLU A 257 20.39 -11.40 13.35
CA GLU A 257 21.54 -12.30 13.35
C GLU A 257 21.24 -13.50 14.28
N ALA A 258 20.81 -14.61 13.68
CA ALA A 258 21.06 -15.99 14.06
C ALA A 258 21.14 -16.35 15.55
N SER A 259 20.26 -15.81 16.41
CA SER A 259 20.11 -16.30 17.79
C SER A 259 18.65 -16.58 18.11
N SER A 260 18.41 -17.82 18.49
CA SER A 260 17.15 -18.56 18.48
C SER A 260 16.09 -18.09 19.47
N ASN A 261 16.11 -16.85 19.96
CA ASN A 261 15.06 -16.29 20.79
C ASN A 261 14.83 -14.81 20.43
N ALA A 262 13.77 -14.63 19.65
CA ALA A 262 13.09 -13.40 19.28
C ALA A 262 13.47 -12.14 20.07
N LEU A 263 14.04 -11.14 19.38
CA LEU A 263 13.77 -9.70 19.47
C LEU A 263 14.76 -8.95 18.56
N VAL A 264 14.24 -8.10 17.69
CA VAL A 264 15.01 -7.30 16.73
C VAL A 264 16.04 -6.43 17.44
N ALA A 265 17.32 -6.78 17.27
CA ALA A 265 18.45 -5.98 17.74
C ALA A 265 18.79 -4.95 16.66
N VAL A 266 18.31 -3.73 16.84
CA VAL A 266 18.74 -2.60 16.01
C VAL A 266 20.18 -2.34 16.40
N ARG A 267 21.11 -2.67 15.50
CA ARG A 267 22.51 -2.34 15.70
C ARG A 267 22.66 -0.83 15.53
N ASN A 268 22.60 -0.12 16.64
CA ASN A 268 23.08 1.25 16.70
C ASN A 268 24.59 1.16 16.52
N ASP A 269 25.08 1.39 15.31
CA ASP A 269 26.51 1.60 15.06
C ASP A 269 26.91 2.96 15.66
N ALA A 270 26.85 3.06 16.99
CA ALA A 270 27.12 4.25 17.81
C ALA A 270 28.62 4.57 17.90
N SER A 271 29.46 3.96 17.06
CA SER A 271 30.91 4.18 17.04
C SER A 271 31.36 5.24 16.04
N SER A 272 30.44 5.81 15.24
CA SER A 272 30.74 6.98 14.41
C SER A 272 29.99 8.19 14.95
N SER A 273 30.72 9.25 15.26
CA SER A 273 30.18 10.58 15.61
C SER A 273 29.50 11.27 14.41
N SER A 274 29.06 10.50 13.42
CA SER A 274 28.35 10.97 12.26
C SER A 274 26.86 10.88 12.54
N PRO A 275 26.07 11.93 12.27
CA PRO A 275 24.60 11.89 12.31
C PRO A 275 24.04 11.09 11.13
N GLN A 276 24.64 9.92 10.83
CA GLN A 276 24.08 8.94 9.93
C GLN A 276 22.95 8.26 10.68
N ALA A 277 21.74 8.69 10.33
CA ALA A 277 20.50 8.16 10.81
C ALA A 277 20.48 6.63 10.82
N HIS A 278 19.75 6.08 11.80
CA HIS A 278 19.59 4.66 12.04
C HIS A 278 18.93 3.97 10.82
N ARG A 279 19.74 3.61 9.81
CA ARG A 279 19.30 2.79 8.67
C ARG A 279 19.10 1.36 9.14
N VAL A 280 17.92 0.84 8.90
CA VAL A 280 17.57 -0.55 9.17
C VAL A 280 17.68 -1.34 7.88
N ARG A 281 18.32 -2.50 7.93
CA ARG A 281 18.41 -3.44 6.81
C ARG A 281 17.25 -4.43 6.86
N LEU A 282 16.65 -4.67 5.70
CA LEU A 282 15.48 -5.51 5.51
C LEU A 282 15.81 -6.62 4.52
N HIS A 283 15.37 -7.83 4.83
CA HIS A 283 15.60 -9.02 4.02
C HIS A 283 14.26 -9.66 3.65
N ALA A 284 14.10 -9.96 2.36
CA ALA A 284 12.97 -10.72 1.85
C ALA A 284 13.35 -12.19 1.73
N ALA A 285 12.51 -13.08 2.26
CA ALA A 285 12.73 -14.51 2.14
C ALA A 285 12.76 -14.93 0.66
N GLY A 286 13.81 -15.63 0.23
CA GLY A 286 13.94 -16.13 -1.14
C GLY A 286 14.33 -15.09 -2.19
N VAL A 287 14.52 -13.82 -1.84
CA VAL A 287 14.96 -12.76 -2.77
C VAL A 287 16.41 -12.39 -2.48
N LYS A 288 17.23 -12.30 -3.54
CA LYS A 288 18.60 -11.80 -3.44
C LYS A 288 18.58 -10.27 -3.43
N GLY A 289 18.98 -9.66 -2.32
CA GLY A 289 19.10 -8.22 -2.19
C GLY A 289 19.09 -7.80 -0.72
N VAL A 290 19.75 -6.69 -0.41
CA VAL A 290 19.67 -6.04 0.90
C VAL A 290 18.92 -4.74 0.70
N TYR A 291 17.77 -4.61 1.33
CA TYR A 291 16.98 -3.39 1.29
C TYR A 291 17.27 -2.56 2.53
N SER A 292 17.17 -1.24 2.43
CA SER A 292 17.44 -0.38 3.58
C SER A 292 16.43 0.74 3.74
N VAL A 293 16.08 1.04 4.97
CA VAL A 293 15.07 2.04 5.29
C VAL A 293 15.61 2.90 6.42
N GLU A 294 15.59 4.22 6.24
CA GLU A 294 16.00 5.16 7.27
C GLU A 294 14.88 5.38 8.28
N ARG A 295 15.14 5.14 9.57
CA ARG A 295 14.08 5.18 10.61
C ARG A 295 13.40 6.54 10.72
N GLY A 296 14.17 7.63 10.74
CA GLY A 296 13.62 8.98 10.89
C GLY A 296 12.62 9.32 9.78
N ASP A 297 12.89 8.87 8.57
CA ASP A 297 12.01 9.05 7.42
C ASP A 297 10.71 8.27 7.54
N VAL A 298 10.78 7.04 8.06
CA VAL A 298 9.58 6.24 8.35
C VAL A 298 8.73 6.87 9.44
N GLU A 299 9.34 7.47 10.46
CA GLU A 299 8.63 8.17 11.52
C GLU A 299 7.88 9.39 10.97
N LEU A 300 8.47 10.15 10.04
CA LEU A 300 7.80 11.25 9.34
C LEU A 300 6.62 10.75 8.51
N LEU A 301 6.81 9.68 7.73
CA LEU A 301 5.76 9.07 6.91
C LEU A 301 4.63 8.53 7.78
N ASN A 302 4.94 7.86 8.89
CA ASN A 302 3.96 7.34 9.83
C ASN A 302 3.11 8.45 10.45
N ARG A 303 3.75 9.49 10.98
CA ARG A 303 3.04 10.61 11.59
C ARG A 303 2.07 11.24 10.60
N TYR A 304 2.51 11.41 9.35
CA TYR A 304 1.67 11.93 8.29
C TYR A 304 0.50 10.99 7.97
N LEU A 305 0.76 9.69 7.75
CA LEU A 305 -0.26 8.70 7.43
C LEU A 305 -1.30 8.57 8.55
N LEU A 306 -0.87 8.47 9.81
CA LEU A 306 -1.79 8.41 10.94
C LEU A 306 -2.61 9.71 11.02
N SER A 307 -1.99 10.89 10.89
CA SER A 307 -2.75 12.14 10.90
C SER A 307 -3.83 12.22 9.82
N LEU A 308 -3.58 11.64 8.63
CA LEU A 308 -4.55 11.56 7.55
C LEU A 308 -5.64 10.50 7.80
N PHE A 309 -5.25 9.28 8.18
CA PHE A 309 -6.16 8.18 8.49
C PHE A 309 -6.73 8.33 9.92
N SER A 310 -7.26 9.51 10.21
CA SER A 310 -8.07 9.83 11.39
C SER A 310 -9.44 10.30 10.98
N GLY A 311 -10.40 10.15 11.88
CA GLY A 311 -11.64 10.89 11.85
C GLY A 311 -12.85 10.01 11.63
N THR A 312 -14.00 10.65 11.70
CA THR A 312 -15.30 9.99 11.59
C THR A 312 -16.00 10.37 10.30
N TYR A 313 -16.89 9.54 9.84
CA TYR A 313 -17.81 9.85 8.76
C TYR A 313 -19.19 9.34 9.14
N SER A 314 -20.22 10.11 8.79
CA SER A 314 -21.59 9.63 8.83
C SER A 314 -22.30 10.07 7.56
N TYR A 315 -22.86 9.12 6.81
CA TYR A 315 -23.61 9.40 5.60
C TYR A 315 -24.80 10.36 5.82
N ARG A 316 -25.54 10.21 6.93
CA ARG A 316 -26.71 11.05 7.24
C ARG A 316 -26.35 12.48 7.66
N TYR A 317 -25.33 12.61 8.52
CA TYR A 317 -24.91 13.89 9.06
C TYR A 317 -23.95 14.66 8.13
N GLY A 318 -23.27 13.96 7.22
CA GLY A 318 -22.23 14.52 6.34
C GLY A 318 -21.25 15.39 7.13
N LYS A 319 -20.91 16.55 6.56
CA LYS A 319 -20.02 17.59 7.11
C LYS A 319 -20.38 18.13 8.49
N SER A 320 -21.57 17.81 8.99
CA SER A 320 -22.00 18.21 10.34
C SER A 320 -21.53 17.22 11.41
N GLY A 321 -20.92 16.10 11.02
CA GLY A 321 -20.31 15.13 11.94
C GLY A 321 -19.09 15.73 12.64
N VAL A 322 -19.03 15.59 13.97
CA VAL A 322 -17.87 16.00 14.75
C VAL A 322 -16.70 15.07 14.43
N GLY A 323 -15.56 15.63 14.00
CA GLY A 323 -14.34 14.84 13.75
C GLY A 323 -14.19 14.33 12.32
N GLU A 324 -14.95 14.87 11.36
CA GLU A 324 -14.73 14.59 9.94
C GLU A 324 -13.37 15.11 9.45
N THR A 325 -12.68 14.29 8.68
CA THR A 325 -11.48 14.66 7.93
C THR A 325 -11.71 14.42 6.44
N ALA A 326 -10.87 15.03 5.61
CA ALA A 326 -10.87 14.81 4.17
C ALA A 326 -10.75 13.32 3.78
N THR A 327 -9.98 12.55 4.56
CA THR A 327 -9.78 11.11 4.33
C THR A 327 -10.99 10.30 4.80
N SER A 328 -11.59 10.62 5.95
CA SER A 328 -12.81 9.93 6.41
C SER A 328 -14.00 10.23 5.49
N GLU A 329 -14.10 11.46 4.95
CA GLU A 329 -15.08 11.83 3.92
C GLU A 329 -14.88 11.01 2.64
N ALA A 330 -13.66 10.98 2.08
CA ALA A 330 -13.35 10.24 0.86
C ALA A 330 -13.64 8.73 1.01
N LEU A 331 -13.16 8.12 2.10
CA LEU A 331 -13.38 6.70 2.35
C LEU A 331 -14.86 6.39 2.65
N GLY A 332 -15.52 7.23 3.45
CA GLY A 332 -16.95 7.08 3.77
C GLY A 332 -17.83 7.17 2.53
N LEU A 333 -17.56 8.12 1.63
CA LEU A 333 -18.24 8.22 0.33
C LEU A 333 -17.95 7.00 -0.55
N ALA A 334 -16.71 6.53 -0.59
CA ALA A 334 -16.36 5.34 -1.36
C ALA A 334 -17.07 4.07 -0.83
N MET A 335 -17.21 3.95 0.49
CA MET A 335 -17.89 2.83 1.15
C MET A 335 -19.41 2.89 0.99
N PHE A 336 -20.02 4.05 1.22
CA PHE A 336 -21.48 4.16 1.42
C PHE A 336 -22.22 4.96 0.33
N GLY A 337 -21.50 5.68 -0.54
CA GLY A 337 -22.10 6.57 -1.55
C GLY A 337 -22.87 5.83 -2.65
N GLY A 338 -22.60 4.55 -2.85
CA GLY A 338 -23.30 3.69 -3.81
C GLY A 338 -24.57 3.01 -3.29
N GLY A 339 -24.96 3.25 -2.03
CA GLY A 339 -26.06 2.56 -1.36
C GLY A 339 -25.59 1.37 -0.51
N PRO A 340 -26.52 0.50 -0.06
CA PRO A 340 -26.21 -0.67 0.77
C PRO A 340 -25.24 -1.61 0.05
N ARG A 341 -24.19 -2.03 0.75
CA ARG A 341 -23.19 -2.97 0.26
C ARG A 341 -23.00 -4.09 1.27
N GLY A 342 -22.55 -5.26 0.80
CA GLY A 342 -22.15 -6.34 1.70
C GLY A 342 -20.86 -6.01 2.44
N ASP A 343 -20.63 -6.67 3.59
CA ASP A 343 -19.41 -6.45 4.38
C ASP A 343 -18.13 -6.72 3.58
N ASP A 344 -18.13 -7.78 2.77
CA ASP A 344 -17.00 -8.12 1.91
C ASP A 344 -16.72 -7.05 0.85
N GLU A 345 -17.76 -6.38 0.34
CA GLU A 345 -17.62 -5.27 -0.60
C GLU A 345 -17.06 -4.02 0.09
N LEU A 346 -17.55 -3.70 1.29
CA LEU A 346 -17.02 -2.60 2.10
C LEU A 346 -15.54 -2.84 2.45
N ARG A 347 -15.18 -4.08 2.81
CA ARG A 347 -13.79 -4.46 3.08
C ARG A 347 -12.92 -4.40 1.82
N ALA A 348 -13.47 -4.78 0.66
CA ALA A 348 -12.79 -4.64 -0.63
C ALA A 348 -12.52 -3.17 -0.98
N VAL A 349 -13.44 -2.25 -0.68
CA VAL A 349 -13.22 -0.81 -0.86
C VAL A 349 -12.04 -0.32 -0.01
N VAL A 350 -11.98 -0.73 1.26
CA VAL A 350 -10.85 -0.40 2.16
C VAL A 350 -9.54 -0.99 1.63
N GLY A 351 -9.57 -2.25 1.18
CA GLY A 351 -8.44 -2.93 0.54
C GLY A 351 -7.93 -2.20 -0.69
N ASN A 352 -8.83 -1.83 -1.61
CA ASN A 352 -8.47 -1.15 -2.85
C ASN A 352 -7.92 0.25 -2.58
N LEU A 353 -8.56 1.05 -1.72
CA LEU A 353 -8.08 2.40 -1.39
C LEU A 353 -6.69 2.35 -0.74
N THR A 354 -6.48 1.47 0.22
CA THR A 354 -5.19 1.35 0.92
C THR A 354 -4.10 0.78 0.01
N THR A 355 -4.47 -0.10 -0.93
CA THR A 355 -3.59 -0.58 -2.01
C THR A 355 -3.21 0.56 -2.96
N ASN A 356 -4.15 1.42 -3.35
CA ASN A 356 -3.89 2.58 -4.19
C ASN A 356 -2.92 3.57 -3.53
N VAL A 357 -3.05 3.79 -2.22
CA VAL A 357 -2.07 4.57 -1.43
C VAL A 357 -0.71 3.90 -1.42
N ALA A 358 -0.65 2.59 -1.19
CA ALA A 358 0.59 1.83 -1.14
C ALA A 358 1.33 1.83 -2.49
N ILE A 359 0.63 1.63 -3.61
CA ILE A 359 1.22 1.69 -4.95
C ILE A 359 1.63 3.12 -5.29
N SER A 360 0.83 4.14 -4.96
CA SER A 360 1.20 5.54 -5.20
C SER A 360 2.49 5.91 -4.46
N LEU A 361 2.63 5.51 -3.19
CA LEU A 361 3.87 5.70 -2.43
C LEU A 361 5.05 4.93 -3.04
N THR A 362 4.82 3.70 -3.48
CA THR A 362 5.85 2.90 -4.16
C THR A 362 6.34 3.62 -5.42
N ASN A 363 5.42 4.18 -6.21
CA ASN A 363 5.73 4.92 -7.43
C ASN A 363 6.54 6.21 -7.16
N THR A 364 6.51 6.78 -5.95
CA THR A 364 7.34 7.94 -5.60
C THR A 364 8.73 7.59 -5.08
N GLN A 365 8.92 6.39 -4.55
CA GLN A 365 10.17 5.95 -3.91
C GLN A 365 11.26 5.56 -4.90
N VAL A 366 10.95 5.52 -6.19
CA VAL A 366 11.87 4.98 -7.19
C VAL A 366 12.64 6.11 -7.87
N PRO A 367 13.94 6.28 -7.58
CA PRO A 367 14.80 7.05 -8.47
C PRO A 367 14.82 6.34 -9.82
N TRP A 368 14.64 7.10 -10.91
CA TRP A 368 14.90 6.62 -12.27
C TRP A 368 16.41 6.37 -12.39
N ILE A 369 16.88 5.24 -11.89
CA ILE A 369 18.27 4.81 -12.11
C ILE A 369 18.32 4.36 -13.56
N SER A 370 18.92 5.20 -14.41
CA SER A 370 19.25 4.87 -15.79
C SER A 370 20.33 3.79 -15.79
N SER A 371 19.96 2.53 -15.62
CA SER A 371 20.88 1.44 -15.92
C SER A 371 20.89 1.24 -17.43
N LEU A 372 22.02 1.50 -18.08
CA LEU A 372 22.31 1.02 -19.43
C LEU A 372 22.14 -0.50 -19.42
N CYS A 373 21.04 -1.00 -19.98
CA CYS A 373 20.80 -2.43 -20.08
C CYS A 373 21.63 -2.99 -21.24
N CYS A 374 22.59 -3.88 -20.94
CA CYS A 374 23.12 -4.81 -21.93
C CYS A 374 22.03 -5.83 -22.27
N CYS A 375 21.56 -5.85 -23.51
CA CYS A 375 20.74 -6.96 -24.00
C CYS A 375 21.63 -8.20 -24.11
N LEU A 376 21.21 -9.31 -23.50
CA LEU A 376 22.01 -10.53 -23.42
C LEU A 376 21.75 -11.42 -24.63
N PHE A 377 22.83 -11.72 -25.36
CA PHE A 377 22.89 -12.68 -26.46
C PHE A 377 22.66 -14.12 -25.98
N TYR A 378 21.93 -14.89 -26.79
CA TYR A 378 22.10 -16.35 -26.85
C TYR A 378 22.46 -16.72 -28.29
N PHE A 379 23.76 -16.79 -28.60
CA PHE A 379 24.29 -17.76 -29.56
C PHE A 379 25.77 -18.07 -29.22
N SER A 380 26.00 -19.35 -28.93
CA SER A 380 27.25 -20.10 -28.77
C SER A 380 28.59 -19.38 -28.92
N THR A 381 29.42 -19.56 -27.88
CA THR A 381 30.90 -19.54 -27.86
C THR A 381 31.60 -18.23 -28.23
N SER A 382 31.77 -17.32 -27.26
CA SER A 382 33.06 -16.65 -26.93
C SER A 382 32.88 -15.73 -25.71
N PHE A 383 33.86 -15.76 -24.80
CA PHE A 383 33.94 -14.94 -23.58
C PHE A 383 33.96 -13.44 -23.91
N PHE A 384 33.04 -12.66 -23.33
CA PHE A 384 33.22 -11.21 -23.15
C PHE A 384 32.83 -10.80 -21.74
N SER A 385 33.81 -10.25 -21.01
CA SER A 385 33.68 -9.70 -19.67
C SER A 385 33.35 -8.21 -19.78
N CYS A 386 32.16 -7.78 -19.33
CA CYS A 386 31.85 -6.36 -19.20
C CYS A 386 32.47 -5.83 -17.89
N HIS A 387 33.60 -5.14 -17.99
CA HIS A 387 34.12 -4.29 -16.91
C HIS A 387 33.48 -2.90 -17.05
N LEU A 388 32.68 -2.48 -16.07
CA LEU A 388 32.36 -1.07 -15.87
C LEU A 388 33.60 -0.34 -15.33
N PRO A 389 33.94 0.86 -15.83
CA PRO A 389 34.76 1.79 -15.08
C PRO A 389 33.89 2.43 -13.98
N LEU A 390 34.44 2.47 -12.76
CA LEU A 390 33.88 3.17 -11.60
C LEU A 390 33.81 4.69 -11.83
#